data_AF-A0A846ALC1-F1
#
_entry.id   AF-A0A846ALC1-F1
#
_cell.length_a   1.000
_cell.length_b   1.000
_cell.length_c   1.000
_cell.angle_alpha   90.00
_cell.angle_beta   90.00
_cell.angle_gamma   90.00
#
_symmetry.space_group_name_H-M   'P 1'
#
loop_
_entity.id
_entity.type
_entity.pdbx_description
1 polymer ?
#
loop_
_entity_poly.entity_id
_entity_poly.type
_entity_poly.pdbx_seq_one_letter_code
_entity_poly.pdbx_strand_id
1 'polypeptide(L)'
;MLKDIIEVSHQENYLLYLKFEDGKEGIVDISQLIKFTGIFAKLQDINYFKTVKLNPEWGTIYWENGADLDPDVLYSIVTEVEESNLKLLP
;
A
#
# COMPACT_ATOMS: atom_id res chain seq x y z
N MET A 1 -2.59 -15.13 3.04
CA MET A 1 -1.22 -15.70 2.89
C MET A 1 -0.36 -14.47 2.95
N LEU A 2 0.56 -14.36 3.91
CA LEU A 2 1.40 -13.17 4.00
C LEU A 2 2.19 -13.04 2.70
N LYS A 3 2.06 -11.88 2.05
CA LYS A 3 2.78 -11.54 0.83
C LYS A 3 3.64 -10.33 1.09
N ASP A 4 4.93 -10.54 1.03
CA ASP A 4 5.90 -9.46 1.23
C ASP A 4 5.82 -8.47 0.08
N ILE A 5 5.77 -7.19 0.44
CA ILE A 5 5.99 -6.10 -0.51
C ILE A 5 7.50 -6.07 -0.79
N ILE A 6 7.87 -6.09 -2.07
CA ILE A 6 9.27 -6.07 -2.52
C ILE A 6 9.63 -4.76 -3.23
N GLU A 7 8.64 -3.96 -3.61
CA GLU A 7 8.83 -2.66 -4.24
C GLU A 7 7.74 -1.68 -3.82
N VAL A 8 8.12 -0.44 -3.55
CA VAL A 8 7.21 0.67 -3.31
C VAL A 8 7.72 1.92 -4.01
N SER A 9 6.82 2.67 -4.65
CA SER A 9 7.13 4.02 -5.13
C SER A 9 5.93 4.94 -5.01
N HIS A 10 6.19 6.16 -4.52
CA HIS A 10 5.21 7.24 -4.54
C HIS A 10 4.89 7.63 -5.98
N GLN A 11 3.61 7.81 -6.28
CA GLN A 11 3.14 8.26 -7.59
C GLN A 11 2.66 9.72 -7.50
N GLU A 12 1.35 9.93 -7.38
CA GLU A 12 0.73 11.23 -7.17
C GLU A 12 -0.13 11.23 -5.90
N ASN A 13 -0.34 12.39 -5.28
CA ASN A 13 -1.16 12.52 -4.07
C ASN A 13 -0.82 11.43 -3.02
N TYR A 14 -1.80 10.63 -2.62
CA TYR A 14 -1.65 9.51 -1.67
C TYR A 14 -1.58 8.14 -2.37
N LEU A 15 -1.26 8.11 -3.67
CA LEU A 15 -1.12 6.88 -4.44
C LEU A 15 0.29 6.30 -4.28
N LEU A 16 0.34 5.02 -3.94
CA LEU A 16 1.57 4.22 -3.93
C LEU A 16 1.44 3.08 -4.94
N TYR A 17 2.46 2.91 -5.77
CA TYR A 17 2.67 1.65 -6.48
C TYR A 17 3.30 0.65 -5.50
N LEU A 18 2.78 -0.58 -5.51
CA LEU A 18 3.27 -1.70 -4.72
C LEU A 18 3.48 -2.92 -5.62
N LYS A 19 4.56 -3.67 -5.34
CA LYS A 19 4.82 -4.98 -5.92
C LYS A 19 5.04 -6.01 -4.83
N PHE A 20 4.41 -7.15 -4.97
CA PHE A 20 4.53 -8.28 -4.07
C PHE A 20 5.49 -9.34 -4.62
N GLU A 21 6.04 -10.16 -3.73
CA GLU A 21 7.01 -11.21 -4.04
C GLU A 21 6.54 -12.25 -5.08
N ASP A 22 5.23 -12.44 -5.24
CA ASP A 22 4.65 -13.35 -6.24
C ASP A 22 4.36 -12.67 -7.59
N GLY A 23 4.82 -11.45 -7.77
CA GLY A 23 4.71 -10.68 -9.00
C GLY A 23 3.39 -9.93 -9.17
N LYS A 24 2.46 -10.02 -8.21
CA LYS A 24 1.28 -9.14 -8.20
C LYS A 24 1.70 -7.71 -7.90
N GLU A 25 1.11 -6.76 -8.61
CA GLU A 25 1.45 -5.35 -8.49
C GLU A 25 0.25 -4.45 -8.80
N GLY A 26 0.22 -3.26 -8.21
CA GLY A 26 -0.89 -2.33 -8.38
C GLY A 26 -0.66 -0.99 -7.71
N ILE A 27 -1.56 -0.04 -8.00
CA ILE A 27 -1.59 1.28 -7.38
C ILE A 27 -2.68 1.30 -6.32
N VAL A 28 -2.33 1.71 -5.10
CA VAL A 28 -3.25 1.80 -3.96
C VAL A 28 -3.37 3.26 -3.53
N ASP A 29 -4.61 3.76 -3.40
CA ASP A 29 -4.89 5.06 -2.78
C ASP A 29 -4.94 4.92 -1.26
N ILE A 30 -3.85 5.28 -0.59
CA ILE A 30 -3.73 5.16 0.87
C ILE A 30 -4.75 6.04 1.59
N SER A 31 -5.21 7.15 0.98
CA SER A 31 -6.20 8.02 1.60
C SER A 31 -7.59 7.38 1.73
N GLN A 32 -7.87 6.30 1.00
CA GLN A 32 -9.09 5.51 1.16
C GLN A 32 -9.01 4.49 2.31
N LEU A 33 -7.80 4.19 2.80
CA LEU A 33 -7.55 3.15 3.81
C LEU A 33 -7.45 3.69 5.22
N ILE A 34 -7.03 4.95 5.35
CA ILE A 34 -6.74 5.56 6.66
C ILE A 34 -7.48 6.87 6.85
N LYS A 35 -7.70 7.22 8.11
CA LYS A 35 -7.99 8.61 8.50
C LYS A 35 -6.69 9.26 8.93
N PHE A 36 -6.40 10.46 8.43
CA PHE A 36 -5.22 11.25 8.79
C PHE A 36 -5.29 11.82 10.21
N THR A 37 -5.27 10.93 11.21
CA THR A 37 -5.36 11.22 12.63
C THR A 37 -4.46 10.27 13.40
N GLY A 38 -4.13 10.59 14.65
CA GLY A 38 -3.25 9.74 15.46
C GLY A 38 -1.89 9.49 14.80
N ILE A 39 -1.45 8.23 14.76
CA ILE A 39 -0.17 7.83 14.16
C ILE A 39 -0.07 8.22 12.67
N PHE A 40 -1.20 8.30 11.97
CA PHE A 40 -1.26 8.65 10.55
C PHE A 40 -1.37 10.16 10.28
N ALA A 41 -1.53 11.01 11.31
CA ALA A 41 -1.74 12.45 11.12
C ALA A 41 -0.62 13.11 10.29
N LYS A 42 0.63 12.70 10.51
CA LYS A 42 1.78 13.24 9.79
C LYS A 42 1.77 12.89 8.29
N LEU A 43 1.06 11.82 7.91
CA LEU A 43 0.93 11.43 6.50
C LEU A 43 0.07 12.40 5.69
N GLN A 44 -0.68 13.32 6.33
CA GLN A 44 -1.41 14.38 5.62
C GLN A 44 -0.47 15.37 4.90
N ASP A 45 0.77 15.50 5.37
CA ASP A 45 1.80 16.23 4.63
C ASP A 45 2.34 15.34 3.51
N ILE A 46 2.03 15.70 2.26
CA ILE A 46 2.46 14.98 1.07
C ILE A 46 3.99 14.83 0.99
N ASN A 47 4.76 15.82 1.46
CA ASN A 47 6.22 15.71 1.45
C ASN A 47 6.72 14.66 2.43
N TYR A 48 6.01 14.47 3.55
CA TYR A 48 6.28 13.41 4.49
C TYR A 48 5.77 12.05 3.99
N PHE A 49 4.57 12.02 3.39
CA PHE A 49 4.03 10.80 2.77
C PHE A 49 4.97 10.21 1.72
N LYS A 50 5.63 11.06 0.92
CA LYS A 50 6.65 10.66 -0.06
C LYS A 50 7.86 9.93 0.53
N THR A 51 8.10 10.06 1.83
CA THR A 51 9.21 9.36 2.49
C THR A 51 8.85 7.92 2.88
N VAL A 52 7.81 7.34 2.28
CA VAL A 52 7.47 5.92 2.46
C VAL A 52 8.70 5.06 2.19
N LYS A 53 8.88 4.02 3.00
CA LYS A 53 9.98 3.07 2.89
C LYS A 53 9.45 1.66 2.91
N LEU A 54 10.20 0.76 2.31
CA LEU A 54 10.00 -0.66 2.48
C LEU A 54 10.78 -1.16 3.69
N ASN A 55 10.16 -2.02 4.50
CA ASN A 55 10.84 -2.83 5.51
C ASN A 55 10.88 -4.31 5.05
N PRO A 56 12.00 -4.78 4.50
CA PRO A 56 12.14 -6.17 4.04
C PRO A 56 12.07 -7.21 5.15
N GLU A 57 12.34 -6.85 6.41
CA GLU A 57 12.25 -7.80 7.53
C GLU A 57 10.80 -8.04 7.95
N TRP A 58 9.92 -7.06 7.73
CA TRP A 58 8.50 -7.15 8.09
C TRP A 58 7.59 -7.38 6.88
N GLY A 59 8.15 -7.36 5.67
CA GLY A 59 7.40 -7.55 4.43
C GLY A 59 6.41 -6.41 4.10
N THR A 60 6.59 -5.22 4.67
CA THR A 60 5.61 -4.12 4.53
C THR A 60 6.23 -2.73 4.36
N ILE A 61 5.39 -1.74 4.05
CA ILE A 61 5.76 -0.33 3.96
C ILE A 61 5.59 0.40 5.30
N TYR A 62 6.42 1.41 5.53
CA TYR A 62 6.38 2.22 6.75
C TYR A 62 6.87 3.66 6.52
N TRP A 63 6.65 4.49 7.54
CA TRP A 63 7.21 5.84 7.68
C TRP A 63 7.97 5.98 9.00
N GLU A 64 8.95 6.89 9.05
CA GLU A 64 9.84 7.10 10.21
C GLU A 64 9.14 7.46 11.53
N ASN A 65 7.87 7.86 11.49
CA ASN A 65 7.07 8.10 12.69
C ASN A 65 6.49 6.80 13.29
N GLY A 66 6.80 5.64 12.71
CA GLY A 66 6.31 4.34 13.14
C GLY A 66 4.95 3.95 12.55
N ALA A 67 4.42 4.72 11.60
CA ALA A 67 3.23 4.31 10.85
C ALA A 67 3.62 3.21 9.85
N ASP A 68 2.85 2.14 9.82
CA ASP A 68 2.90 1.06 8.83
C ASP A 68 1.48 0.71 8.36
N LEU A 69 1.38 -0.16 7.37
CA LEU A 69 0.11 -0.69 6.88
C LEU A 69 0.20 -2.21 6.77
N ASP A 70 -0.92 -2.89 7.03
CA ASP A 70 -0.97 -4.35 6.96
C ASP A 70 -0.79 -4.82 5.50
N PRO A 71 0.24 -5.63 5.18
CA PRO A 71 0.49 -6.10 3.83
C PRO A 71 -0.63 -6.99 3.29
N ASP A 72 -1.38 -7.70 4.13
CA ASP A 72 -2.51 -8.52 3.68
C ASP A 72 -3.67 -7.65 3.15
N VAL A 73 -3.92 -6.50 3.78
CA VAL A 73 -4.92 -5.51 3.32
C VAL A 73 -4.47 -4.90 1.99
N LEU A 74 -3.20 -4.55 1.87
CA LEU A 74 -2.66 -4.01 0.62
C LEU A 74 -2.71 -5.03 -0.52
N TYR A 75 -2.40 -6.30 -0.23
CA TYR A 75 -2.47 -7.39 -1.20
C TYR A 75 -3.90 -7.64 -1.67
N SER A 76 -4.88 -7.62 -0.75
CA SER A 76 -6.29 -7.78 -1.13
C SER A 76 -6.74 -6.69 -2.09
N ILE A 77 -6.36 -5.43 -1.84
CA ILE A 77 -6.72 -4.31 -2.73
C ILE A 77 -6.08 -4.47 -4.11
N VAL A 78 -4.80 -4.83 -4.17
CA VAL A 78 -4.09 -5.01 -5.45
C VAL A 78 -4.69 -6.18 -6.26
N THR A 79 -5.14 -7.25 -5.60
CA THR A 79 -5.64 -8.45 -6.29
C THR A 79 -7.17 -8.47 -6.50
N GLU A 80 -7.95 -7.74 -5.71
CA GLU A 80 -9.41 -7.61 -5.91
C GLU A 80 -9.75 -6.80 -7.18
N VAL A 81 -8.83 -5.95 -7.66
CA VAL A 81 -8.97 -5.29 -8.97
C VAL A 81 -9.08 -6.34 -10.10
N GLU A 82 -8.45 -7.51 -9.97
CA GLU A 82 -8.55 -8.58 -10.99
C GLU A 82 -9.90 -9.33 -10.95
N GLU A 83 -10.49 -9.56 -9.77
CA GLU A 83 -11.74 -10.35 -9.66
C GLU A 83 -12.97 -9.62 -10.25
N SER A 84 -12.98 -8.29 -10.24
CA SER A 84 -14.08 -7.51 -10.81
C SER A 84 -14.24 -7.70 -12.33
N ASN A 85 -13.16 -8.08 -13.03
CA ASN A 85 -13.18 -8.44 -14.46
C ASN A 85 -13.50 -9.93 -14.72
N LEU A 86 -13.35 -10.80 -13.72
CA LEU A 86 -13.64 -12.24 -13.84
C LEU A 86 -15.09 -12.59 -13.52
N LYS A 87 -15.85 -11.69 -12.87
CA LYS A 87 -17.29 -11.88 -12.59
C LYS A 87 -18.21 -11.50 -13.77
N LEU A 88 -17.66 -11.14 -14.94
CA LEU A 88 -18.41 -10.87 -16.18
C LEU A 88 -18.44 -12.06 -17.17
N LEU A 89 -18.08 -13.27 -16.74
CA LEU A 89 -18.26 -14.49 -17.53
C LEU A 89 -18.80 -15.62 -16.63
N PRO A 90 -19.92 -16.29 -16.95
CA PRO A 90 -21.06 -15.95 -17.80
C PRO A 90 -22.28 -15.41 -17.04
#